data_AF-A0A5S3YJR7-F1
#
_entry.id   AF-A0A5S3YJR7-F1
#
_cell.length_a   1.000
_cell.length_b   1.000
_cell.length_c   1.000
_cell.angle_alpha   90.00
_cell.angle_beta   90.00
_cell.angle_gamma   90.00
#
_symmetry.space_group_name_H-M   'P 1'
#
loop_
_entity.id
_entity.type
_entity.pdbx_description
1 polymer ?
#
loop_
_entity_poly.entity_id
_entity_poly.type
_entity_poly.pdbx_seq_one_letter_code
_entity_poly.pdbx_strand_id
1 'polypeptide(L)' 'DYTDVRTLTNFITYCDGKHDLIAIAEKIKVNALELLPTLNRLLKEGLLVKVEENNVEIE' A
#
# COMPACT_ATOMS: atom_id res chain seq x y z
N ASP A 1 10.32 20.29 -4.92
CA ASP A 1 9.04 19.67 -4.57
C ASP A 1 9.35 18.33 -3.93
N TYR A 2 8.74 18.02 -2.78
CA TYR A 2 8.97 16.79 -2.01
C TYR A 2 7.74 15.87 -2.00
N THR A 3 6.76 16.15 -2.87
CA THR A 3 5.48 15.43 -2.93
C THR A 3 5.69 13.93 -3.12
N ASP A 4 6.56 13.51 -4.03
CA ASP A 4 6.82 12.09 -4.28
C ASP A 4 7.42 11.36 -3.08
N VAL A 5 8.39 12.00 -2.40
CA VAL A 5 9.01 11.43 -1.20
C VAL A 5 7.98 11.31 -0.08
N ARG A 6 7.16 12.35 0.13
CA ARG A 6 6.09 12.34 1.12
C ARG A 6 5.06 11.25 0.81
N THR A 7 4.63 11.12 -0.45
CA THR A 7 3.66 10.10 -0.88
C THR A 7 4.22 8.70 -0.66
N LEU A 8 5.49 8.46 -1.01
CA LEU A 8 6.13 7.17 -0.76
C LEU A 8 6.20 6.85 0.74
N THR A 9 6.69 7.78 1.56
CA THR A 9 6.79 7.58 3.03
C THR A 9 5.42 7.33 3.65
N ASN A 10 4.40 8.08 3.23
CA ASN A 10 3.03 7.88 3.70
C ASN A 10 2.47 6.52 3.25
N PHE A 11 2.70 6.12 2.00
CA PHE A 11 2.24 4.85 1.46
C PHE A 11 2.81 3.66 2.24
N ILE A 12 4.14 3.60 2.41
CA ILE A 12 4.79 2.49 3.14
C ILE A 12 4.39 2.42 4.62
N THR A 13 4.06 3.56 5.24
CA THR A 13 3.65 3.62 6.65
C THR A 13 2.37 2.82 6.91
N TYR A 14 1.49 2.71 5.91
CA TYR A 14 0.21 2.00 6.04
C TYR A 14 0.20 0.63 5.34
N CYS A 15 1.31 0.17 4.76
CA CYS A 15 1.47 -1.18 4.23
C CYS A 15 1.74 -2.20 5.38
N ASP A 16 0.80 -2.29 6.32
CA ASP A 16 0.91 -3.09 7.55
C ASP A 16 0.27 -4.49 7.45
N GLY A 17 -0.24 -4.85 6.25
CA GLY A 17 -0.98 -6.09 6.01
C GLY A 17 -2.42 -6.08 6.52
N LYS A 18 -2.91 -4.95 7.07
CA LYS A 18 -4.30 -4.79 7.56
C LYS A 18 -5.14 -3.87 6.68
N HIS A 19 -4.50 -3.13 5.78
CA HIS A 19 -5.16 -2.20 4.88
C HIS A 19 -4.90 -2.60 3.44
N ASP A 20 -5.96 -2.62 2.64
CA ASP A 20 -5.83 -2.73 1.20
C ASP A 20 -5.38 -1.39 0.57
N LEU A 21 -5.07 -1.44 -0.73
CA LEU A 21 -4.59 -0.26 -1.46
C LEU A 21 -5.58 0.92 -1.44
N ILE A 22 -6.89 0.64 -1.42
CA ILE A 22 -7.93 1.67 -1.43
C ILE A 22 -7.96 2.37 -0.08
N ALA A 23 -8.00 1.60 1.02
CA ALA A 23 -7.97 2.11 2.37
C ALA A 23 -6.70 2.94 2.66
N ILE A 24 -5.55 2.53 2.13
CA ILE A 24 -4.30 3.30 2.24
C ILE A 24 -4.41 4.62 1.46
N ALA A 25 -4.89 4.59 0.22
CA ALA A 25 -5.04 5.77 -0.63
C ALA A 25 -5.96 6.83 0.01
N GLU A 26 -7.08 6.39 0.59
CA GLU A 26 -8.01 7.25 1.33
C GLU A 26 -7.33 7.92 2.53
N LYS A 27 -6.57 7.15 3.33
CA LYS A 27 -5.84 7.69 4.51
C LYS A 27 -4.85 8.79 4.13
N ILE A 28 -4.16 8.64 3.00
CA ILE A 28 -3.13 9.60 2.56
C ILE A 28 -3.66 10.64 1.56
N LYS A 29 -4.97 10.60 1.26
CA LYS A 29 -5.72 11.55 0.42
C LYS A 29 -5.21 11.63 -1.02
N VAL A 30 -4.92 10.49 -1.64
CA VAL A 30 -4.52 10.38 -3.05
C VAL A 30 -5.42 9.41 -3.80
N ASN A 31 -5.37 9.43 -5.12
CA ASN A 31 -6.06 8.41 -5.92
C ASN A 31 -5.29 7.08 -5.82
N ALA A 32 -5.98 5.97 -5.58
CA ALA A 32 -5.35 4.65 -5.50
C ALA A 32 -4.56 4.28 -6.78
N LEU A 33 -5.02 4.73 -7.96
CA LEU A 33 -4.32 4.50 -9.23
C LEU A 33 -2.96 5.20 -9.30
N GLU A 34 -2.78 6.33 -8.61
CA GLU A 34 -1.51 7.04 -8.54
C GLU A 34 -0.44 6.24 -7.76
N LEU A 35 -0.88 5.30 -6.91
CA LEU A 35 0.02 4.45 -6.13
C LEU A 35 0.48 3.21 -6.90
N LEU A 36 -0.20 2.83 -7.99
CA LEU A 36 0.13 1.61 -8.75
C LEU A 36 1.59 1.56 -9.25
N PRO A 37 2.18 2.64 -9.81
CA PRO A 37 3.58 2.61 -10.23
C PRO A 37 4.55 2.34 -9.07
N THR A 38 4.30 2.96 -7.91
CA THR A 38 5.10 2.78 -6.69
C THR A 38 4.93 1.37 -6.14
N LEU A 39 3.69 0.88 -6.02
CA LEU A 39 3.38 -0.48 -5.59
C LEU A 39 4.09 -1.51 -6.46
N ASN A 40 3.96 -1.42 -7.79
CA ASN A 40 4.57 -2.37 -8.72
C ASN A 40 6.10 -2.37 -8.62
N ARG A 41 6.71 -1.20 -8.44
CA ARG A 41 8.16 -1.10 -8.23
C ARG A 41 8.57 -1.78 -6.92
N LEU A 42 7.89 -1.50 -5.81
CA LEU A 42 8.24 -2.09 -4.51
C LEU A 42 8.03 -3.61 -4.48
N LEU A 43 6.99 -4.13 -5.14
CA LEU A 43 6.78 -5.57 -5.32
C LEU A 43 7.91 -6.20 -6.14
N LYS A 44 8.30 -5.56 -7.25
CA LYS A 44 9.37 -6.05 -8.12
C LYS A 44 10.71 -6.12 -7.40
N GLU A 45 11.01 -5.13 -6.56
CA GLU A 45 12.25 -5.09 -5.77
C GLU A 45 12.19 -5.95 -4.49
N GLY A 46 11.05 -6.62 -4.21
CA GLY A 46 10.88 -7.47 -3.03
C GLY A 46 10.76 -6.71 -1.71
N LEU A 47 10.44 -5.41 -1.77
CA LEU A 47 10.28 -4.54 -0.59
C LEU A 47 8.87 -4.58 0.00
N LEU A 48 7.90 -5.04 -0.79
CA LEU A 48 6.53 -5.33 -0.36
C LEU A 48 6.16 -6.75 -0.78
N VAL A 49 5.25 -7.35 -0.03
CA VAL A 49 4.63 -8.63 -0.35
C VAL A 49 3.12 -8.49 -0.28
N LYS A 50 2.41 -9.24 -1.13
CA LYS A 50 0.97 -9.35 -1.02
C LYS A 50 0.65 -10.26 0.17
N VAL A 51 -0.18 -9.78 1.09
CA VAL A 51 -0.71 -10.59 2.19
C VAL A 51 -2.06 -11.14 1.75
N GLU A 52 -2.28 -12.43 1.95
CA GLU A 52 -3.60 -13.03 1.73
C GLU A 52 -4.45 -12.85 2.99
N GLU A 53 -5.74 -12.59 2.81
CA GLU A 53 -6.68 -12.64 3.93
C GLU A 53 -6.81 -14.08 4.41
N ASN A 54 -6.25 -14.37 5.58
CA ASN A 54 -6.54 -15.62 6.27
C ASN A 54 -7.99 -15.54 6.77
N ASN A 55 -8.93 -16.07 5.98
CA ASN A 55 -10.26 -16.39 6.46
C ASN A 55 -10.10 -17.47 7.54
N VAL A 56 -10.10 -17.08 8.81
CA VAL A 56 -10.33 -18.02 9.90
C VAL A 56 -11.78 -18.46 9.77
N GLU A 57 -11.98 -19.65 9.20
CA GLU A 57 -13.27 -20.34 9.28
C GLU A 57 -13.58 -20.54 10.77
N ILE A 58 -14.67 -19.93 11.22
CA ILE A 58 -15.17 -20.08 12.58
C ILE A 58 -15.95 -21.41 12.58
N GLU A 59 -15.34 -22.47 13.12
CA GLU A 59 -16.05 -23.71 13.49
C GLU A 59 -17.00 -23.48 14.68
#